data_AF-A0A963JAE4-F1
#
_entry.id   AF-A0A963JAE4-F1
#
_cell.length_a   1.000
_cell.length_b   1.000
_cell.length_c   1.000
_cell.angle_alpha   90.00
_cell.angle_beta   90.00
_cell.angle_gamma   90.00
#
_symmetry.space_group_name_H-M   'P 1'
#
loop_
_entity.id
_entity.type
_entity.pdbx_description
1 polymer ?
#
loop_
_entity_poly.entity_id
_entity_poly.type
_entity_poly.pdbx_seq_one_letter_code
_entity_poly.pdbx_strand_id
1 'polypeptide(L)'
;GVRSLALARHVGATGTAERISALVADGTLDAALGQELVQSLHFLMGLRLQAGLMEIDTGRPVTGNADPRHLSSLERDLLKDALAVVKRFKALLHQRLRLDLL
;
A
#
# COMPACT_ATOMS: atom_id res chain seq x y z
N GLY A 1 -9.31 -2.15 2.90
CA GLY A 1 -8.96 -1.59 1.58
C GLY A 1 -8.99 -2.68 0.53
N VAL A 2 -7.84 -3.03 -0.06
CA VAL A 2 -7.72 -4.07 -1.12
C VAL A 2 -8.37 -5.39 -0.70
N ARG A 3 -8.12 -5.88 0.53
CA ARG A 3 -8.76 -7.09 1.04
C ARG A 3 -10.30 -7.02 1.07
N SER A 4 -10.85 -5.86 1.44
CA SER A 4 -12.30 -5.64 1.47
C SER A 4 -12.89 -5.69 0.06
N LEU A 5 -12.22 -5.05 -0.91
CA LEU A 5 -12.62 -5.05 -2.31
C LEU A 5 -12.49 -6.46 -2.94
N ALA A 6 -11.38 -7.14 -2.68
CA ALA A 6 -11.16 -8.53 -3.08
C ALA A 6 -12.24 -9.48 -2.54
N LEU A 7 -12.63 -9.31 -1.28
CA LEU A 7 -13.71 -10.09 -0.67
C LEU A 7 -15.05 -9.87 -1.39
N ALA A 8 -15.41 -8.62 -1.69
CA ALA A 8 -16.64 -8.28 -2.43
C ALA A 8 -16.65 -8.82 -3.87
N ARG A 9 -15.48 -9.16 -4.43
CA ARG A 9 -15.30 -9.75 -5.76
C ARG A 9 -14.99 -11.24 -5.72
N HIS A 10 -15.11 -11.89 -4.56
CA HIS A 10 -14.81 -13.32 -4.36
C HIS A 10 -13.39 -13.73 -4.82
N VAL A 11 -12.42 -12.83 -4.70
CA VAL A 11 -11.02 -13.10 -5.03
C VAL A 11 -10.38 -13.97 -3.95
N GLY A 12 -9.95 -15.18 -4.33
CA GLY A 12 -9.30 -16.15 -3.43
C GLY A 12 -7.82 -15.91 -3.12
N ALA A 13 -7.20 -14.90 -3.74
CA ALA A 13 -5.80 -14.57 -3.50
C ALA A 13 -5.56 -14.10 -2.05
N THR A 14 -4.44 -14.51 -1.46
CA THR A 14 -4.10 -14.21 -0.06
C THR A 14 -3.14 -13.03 0.09
N GLY A 15 -2.23 -12.83 -0.87
CA GLY A 15 -1.31 -11.71 -0.91
C GLY A 15 -1.96 -10.43 -1.51
N THR A 16 -1.44 -9.27 -1.10
CA THR A 16 -2.01 -7.97 -1.49
C THR A 16 -1.76 -7.66 -2.96
N ALA A 17 -0.58 -7.96 -3.49
CA ALA A 17 -0.25 -7.72 -4.90
C ALA A 17 -1.11 -8.60 -5.82
N GLU A 18 -1.27 -9.87 -5.48
CA GLU A 18 -2.08 -10.85 -6.21
C GLU A 18 -3.56 -10.45 -6.22
N ARG A 19 -4.07 -9.94 -5.08
CA ARG A 19 -5.42 -9.36 -5.03
C ARG A 19 -5.56 -8.17 -5.95
N ILE A 20 -4.57 -7.28 -6.00
CA ILE A 20 -4.60 -6.12 -6.92
C ILE A 20 -4.63 -6.61 -8.37
N SER A 21 -3.75 -7.55 -8.74
CA SER A 21 -3.72 -8.12 -10.09
C SER A 21 -5.05 -8.77 -10.48
N ALA A 22 -5.67 -9.53 -9.58
CA ALA A 22 -6.98 -10.14 -9.83
C ALA A 22 -8.10 -9.09 -10.01
N LEU A 23 -8.09 -8.01 -9.21
CA LEU A 23 -9.04 -6.91 -9.31
C LEU A 23 -8.83 -6.04 -10.56
N VAL A 24 -7.61 -5.99 -11.11
CA VAL A 24 -7.35 -5.37 -12.41
C VAL A 24 -7.85 -6.27 -13.52
N ALA A 25 -7.57 -7.57 -13.45
CA ALA A 25 -7.98 -8.54 -14.47
C ALA A 25 -9.50 -8.65 -14.64
N ASP A 26 -10.28 -8.48 -13.56
CA ASP A 26 -11.75 -8.49 -13.61
C ASP A 26 -12.38 -7.10 -13.87
N GLY A 27 -11.56 -6.08 -14.09
CA GLY A 27 -11.98 -4.70 -14.39
C GLY A 27 -12.51 -3.91 -13.17
N THR A 28 -12.45 -4.46 -11.96
CA THR A 28 -12.87 -3.74 -10.75
C THR A 28 -11.97 -2.54 -10.46
N LEU A 29 -10.67 -2.70 -10.71
CA LEU A 29 -9.66 -1.68 -10.53
C LEU A 29 -9.06 -1.28 -11.88
N ASP A 30 -8.86 0.02 -12.07
CA ASP A 30 -8.10 0.52 -13.21
C ASP A 30 -6.66 -0.02 -13.19
N ALA A 31 -6.13 -0.35 -14.37
CA ALA A 31 -4.82 -0.98 -14.51
C ALA A 31 -3.67 -0.06 -14.06
N ALA A 32 -3.74 1.24 -14.37
CA ALA A 32 -2.72 2.19 -13.96
C ALA A 32 -2.72 2.36 -12.45
N LEU A 33 -3.91 2.53 -11.84
CA LEU A 33 -4.03 2.59 -10.38
C LEU A 33 -3.57 1.30 -9.70
N GLY A 34 -3.85 0.13 -10.29
CA GLY A 34 -3.37 -1.15 -9.79
C GLY A 34 -1.85 -1.24 -9.78
N GLN A 35 -1.20 -0.85 -10.88
CA GLN A 35 0.26 -0.80 -10.95
C GLN A 35 0.86 0.16 -9.92
N GLU A 36 0.32 1.39 -9.83
CA GLU A 36 0.77 2.39 -8.85
C GLU A 36 0.64 1.87 -7.41
N LEU A 37 -0.44 1.14 -7.09
CA LEU A 37 -0.66 0.56 -5.77
C LEU A 37 0.36 -0.53 -5.43
N VAL A 38 0.68 -1.41 -6.38
CA VAL A 38 1.70 -2.46 -6.19
C VAL A 38 3.08 -1.83 -6.01
N GLN A 39 3.44 -0.84 -6.81
CA GLN A 39 4.71 -0.12 -6.68
C GLN A 39 4.80 0.58 -5.32
N SER A 40 3.73 1.27 -4.90
CA SER A 40 3.64 1.92 -3.59
C SER A 40 3.78 0.92 -2.45
N LEU A 41 3.14 -0.26 -2.55
CA LEU A 41 3.25 -1.33 -1.57
C LEU A 41 4.71 -1.80 -1.43
N HIS A 42 5.38 -2.09 -2.54
CA HIS A 42 6.77 -2.55 -2.51
C HIS A 42 7.73 -1.49 -1.95
N PHE A 43 7.52 -0.22 -2.30
CA PHE A 43 8.29 0.88 -1.72
C PHE A 43 8.13 0.96 -0.21
N LEU A 44 6.89 0.93 0.30
CA LEU A 44 6.60 0.97 1.74
C LEU A 44 7.15 -0.26 2.48
N MET A 45 7.11 -1.44 1.84
CA MET A 45 7.74 -2.65 2.38
C MET A 45 9.27 -2.51 2.46
N GLY A 46 9.90 -1.89 1.47
CA GLY A 46 11.32 -1.56 1.48
C GLY A 46 11.69 -0.66 2.66
N LEU A 47 10.96 0.45 2.84
CA LEU A 47 11.17 1.36 3.97
C LEU A 47 11.03 0.64 5.32
N ARG A 48 10.01 -0.20 5.47
CA ARG A 48 9.78 -0.98 6.70
C ARG A 48 10.92 -1.96 6.96
N LEU A 49 11.41 -2.64 5.93
CA LEU A 49 12.53 -3.56 6.04
C LEU A 49 13.81 -2.83 6.45
N GLN A 50 14.14 -1.72 5.79
CA GLN A 50 15.32 -0.91 6.11
C GLN A 50 15.28 -0.42 7.56
N ALA A 51 14.12 0.08 8.02
CA ALA A 51 13.94 0.48 9.41
C ALA A 51 14.16 -0.68 10.39
N GLY A 52 13.60 -1.87 10.08
CA GLY A 52 13.78 -3.07 10.88
C GLY A 52 15.23 -3.54 10.96
N LEU A 53 15.96 -3.49 9.84
CA LEU A 53 17.39 -3.84 9.81
C LEU A 53 18.21 -2.87 10.67
N MET A 54 17.96 -1.56 10.57
CA MET A 54 18.63 -0.58 11.43
C MET A 54 18.31 -0.78 12.92
N GLU A 55 17.07 -1.17 13.27
CA GLU A 55 16.71 -1.51 14.65
C GLU A 55 17.51 -2.71 15.16
N ILE A 56 17.66 -3.77 14.35
CA ILE A 56 18.49 -4.93 14.66
C ILE A 56 19.94 -4.51 14.89
N ASP A 57 20.52 -3.74 13.97
CA ASP A 57 21.91 -3.28 14.04
C ASP A 57 22.20 -2.40 15.27
N THR A 58 21.17 -1.72 15.77
CA THR A 58 21.27 -0.84 16.95
C THR A 58 20.78 -1.49 18.25
N GLY A 59 20.47 -2.79 18.23
CA GLY A 59 19.99 -3.54 19.40
C GLY A 59 18.63 -3.06 19.92
N ARG A 60 17.82 -2.41 19.08
CA ARG A 60 16.47 -1.93 19.41
C ARG A 60 15.41 -2.97 19.07
N PRO A 61 14.24 -2.93 19.72
CA PRO A 61 13.10 -3.76 19.32
C PRO A 61 12.72 -3.51 17.86
N VAL A 62 12.49 -4.58 17.09
CA VAL A 62 12.11 -4.49 15.68
C VAL A 62 10.65 -4.10 15.56
N THR A 63 10.40 -2.86 15.12
CA THR A 63 9.08 -2.31 14.83
C THR A 63 8.86 -2.16 13.32
N GLY A 64 9.94 -1.90 12.57
CA GLY A 64 9.90 -1.54 11.16
C GLY A 64 9.28 -0.16 10.90
N ASN A 65 9.23 0.72 11.90
CA ASN A 65 8.72 2.07 11.74
C ASN A 65 9.79 2.96 11.09
N ALA A 66 9.59 3.28 9.81
CA ALA A 66 10.45 4.23 9.11
C ALA A 66 10.18 5.66 9.61
N ASP A 67 11.19 6.30 10.17
CA ASP A 67 11.13 7.72 10.57
C ASP A 67 11.41 8.61 9.35
N PRO A 68 10.45 9.44 8.90
CA PRO A 68 10.61 10.31 7.74
C PRO A 68 11.80 11.27 7.82
N ARG A 69 12.29 11.57 9.03
CA ARG A 69 13.45 12.46 9.25
C ARG A 69 14.77 11.83 8.82
N HIS A 70 14.84 10.50 8.81
CA HIS A 70 16.02 9.75 8.38
C HIS A 70 15.98 9.37 6.89
N LEU A 71 14.88 9.68 6.19
CA LEU A 71 14.76 9.46 4.75
C LEU A 71 15.52 10.56 3.99
N SER A 72 16.12 10.19 2.86
CA SER A 72 16.65 11.14 1.87
C SER A 72 15.53 12.00 1.26
N SER A 73 15.89 13.09 0.56
CA SER A 73 14.88 13.90 -0.12
C SER A 73 14.10 13.09 -1.15
N LEU A 74 14.78 12.23 -1.91
CA LEU A 74 14.16 11.37 -2.91
C LEU A 74 13.17 10.38 -2.27
N GLU A 75 13.56 9.71 -1.18
CA GLU A 75 12.66 8.78 -0.48
C GLU A 75 11.46 9.50 0.12
N ARG A 76 11.61 10.73 0.60
CA ARG A 76 10.47 11.53 1.09
C ARG A 76 9.52 11.90 -0.05
N ASP A 77 10.02 12.21 -1.23
CA ASP A 77 9.17 12.53 -2.38
C ASP A 77 8.45 11.27 -2.89
N LEU A 78 9.15 10.13 -3.00
CA LEU A 78 8.54 8.84 -3.30
C LEU A 78 7.50 8.42 -2.25
N LEU A 79 7.75 8.72 -0.97
CA LEU A 79 6.77 8.48 0.09
C LEU A 79 5.52 9.32 -0.08
N LYS A 80 5.65 10.61 -0.43
CA LYS A 80 4.49 11.46 -0.73
C LYS A 80 3.70 10.91 -1.91
N ASP A 81 4.37 10.50 -2.97
CA ASP A 81 3.74 9.94 -4.17
C ASP A 81 2.99 8.63 -3.83
N ALA A 82 3.63 7.72 -3.12
CA ALA A 82 3.01 6.47 -2.66
C ALA A 82 1.78 6.73 -1.77
N LEU A 83 1.87 7.69 -0.84
CA LEU A 83 0.74 8.08 0.01
C LEU A 83 -0.39 8.76 -0.79
N ALA A 84 -0.07 9.50 -1.84
CA ALA A 84 -1.05 10.09 -2.75
C ALA A 84 -1.82 9.01 -3.54
N VAL A 85 -1.14 7.95 -4.00
CA VAL A 85 -1.78 6.77 -4.61
C VAL A 85 -2.76 6.13 -3.61
N VAL A 86 -2.33 5.90 -2.37
CA VAL A 86 -3.17 5.31 -1.32
C VAL A 86 -4.39 6.20 -1.03
N LYS A 87 -4.22 7.53 -1.02
CA LYS A 87 -5.32 8.49 -0.85
C LYS A 87 -6.35 8.39 -1.98
N ARG A 88 -5.90 8.32 -3.24
CA ARG A 88 -6.78 8.11 -4.41
C ARG A 88 -7.56 6.79 -4.29
N PHE A 89 -6.88 5.71 -3.92
CA PHE A 89 -7.53 4.42 -3.71
C PHE A 89 -8.56 4.43 -2.57
N LYS A 90 -8.27 5.10 -1.45
CA LYS A 90 -9.24 5.28 -0.36
C LYS A 90 -10.49 6.03 -0.84
N ALA A 91 -10.34 7.10 -1.62
CA ALA A 91 -11.47 7.82 -2.18
C ALA A 91 -12.36 6.93 -3.06
N LEU A 92 -11.75 6.11 -3.93
CA LEU A 92 -12.48 5.13 -4.74
C LEU A 92 -13.25 4.13 -3.86
N LEU A 93 -12.64 3.63 -2.78
CA LEU A 93 -13.31 2.71 -1.87
C LEU A 93 -14.50 3.37 -1.16
N HIS A 94 -14.37 4.62 -0.71
CA HIS A 94 -15.47 5.34 -0.06
C HIS A 94 -16.66 5.47 -1.02
N GLN A 95 -16.42 5.84 -2.28
CA GLN A 95 -17.47 5.92 -3.30
C GLN A 95 -18.14 4.57 -3.57
N ARG A 96 -17.36 3.48 -3.67
CA ARG A 96 -17.89 2.15 -4.00
C ARG A 96 -18.58 1.44 -2.84
N LEU A 97 -18.08 1.62 -1.63
CA LEU A 97 -18.54 0.89 -0.44
C LEU A 97 -19.42 1.74 0.47
N ARG A 98 -19.73 3.00 0.10
CA ARG A 98 -20.51 3.95 0.90
C ARG A 98 -20.04 4.03 2.35
N LEU A 99 -18.73 4.14 2.54
CA LEU A 99 -18.11 4.14 3.88
C LEU A 99 -18.43 5.40 4.72
N ASP A 100 -19.13 6.38 4.14
CA ASP A 100 -19.54 7.63 4.80
C ASP A 100 -20.96 7.56 5.41
N LEU A 101 -21.61 6.39 5.39
CA LEU A 101 -22.95 6.15 5.97
C LEU A 101 -22.93 5.50 7.37
N LEU A 102 -21.76 5.42 8.01
CA LEU A 102 -21.53 4.86 9.35
C LEU A 102 -20.73 5.85 10.19
#